data_AF-A0A9X5HC57-F1
#
_entry.id   AF-A0A9X5HC57-F1
#
_cell.length_a   1.000
_cell.length_b   1.000
_cell.length_c   1.000
_cell.angle_alpha   90.00
_cell.angle_beta   90.00
_cell.angle_gamma   90.00
#
_symmetry.space_group_name_H-M   'P 1'
#
loop_
_entity.id
_entity.type
_entity.pdbx_description
1 polymer ?
#
loop_
_entity_poly.entity_id
_entity_poly.type
_entity_poly.pdbx_seq_one_letter_code
_entity_poly.pdbx_strand_id
1 'polypeptide(L)'
;MPQTVPEGFPDQGAWERARSFAEVMLPDALRTRTGTLTARGLAHAAADAASRQDDPVTGVSLLVMAQDHGLDVFNDRLDDRARALLEDEPLPLLGEPGSMWQIYQDDRRLMETNLPAPRQRALLAKLPSPLLDDYIDEEWIGAVPDRDGTSRAAYFRARLDPASLTDEEIDLLAWPLERERREAGPGTEPGRDWPQDWRLLVRLQAGDAKAVAEEWSELLPPTRKLLDALRVVRRTGEVPDDLVADERLWVLLERLVPGVRSTSNRKFNGWIGVRALLRAVRLMHRALLHGDDETAEQRRRTALTVAARLRHHSQPVRWEAQNVHAYLRAGQEPAESLGLLEQDAEGRPPVQEQLGGGAMATLRRNRSFLDGRPHGERDQPLNPYLVLGVADGDGDWKKAWRALRKELDDGGRVRINRAKDMIEKAEREQQEVLRFAVPLAPQRWSDPVGTSHRLELPPEPLQRLTEPPTDSDRAWSRAEAAREIITRATARLSPAAEDTAALEDLESSTS
;
A
#
# COMPACT_ATOMS: atom_id res chain seq x y z
N MET A 1 55.73 29.52 58.64
CA MET A 1 56.18 28.93 57.36
C MET A 1 55.14 29.32 56.32
N PRO A 2 55.45 30.10 55.27
CA PRO A 2 54.49 30.36 54.20
C PRO A 2 54.14 29.01 53.57
N GLN A 3 52.84 28.70 53.50
CA GLN A 3 52.37 27.49 52.82
C GLN A 3 52.79 27.61 51.35
N THR A 4 53.56 26.66 50.87
CA THR A 4 53.94 26.57 49.47
C THR A 4 52.68 26.27 48.66
N VAL A 5 52.29 27.20 47.77
CA VAL A 5 51.18 27.02 46.83
C VAL A 5 51.46 25.76 46.00
N PRO A 6 50.55 24.77 45.98
CA PRO A 6 50.77 23.56 45.21
C PRO A 6 50.82 23.80 43.69
N GLU A 7 51.43 22.87 42.96
CA GLU A 7 51.62 22.96 41.52
C GLU A 7 50.28 23.07 40.76
N GLY A 8 50.22 23.99 39.80
CA GLY A 8 49.05 24.26 38.97
C GLY A 8 48.08 25.31 39.53
N PHE A 9 48.36 25.92 40.69
CA PHE A 9 47.56 27.03 41.23
C PHE A 9 48.27 28.38 40.99
N PRO A 10 47.55 29.43 40.52
CA PRO A 10 48.14 30.73 40.23
C PRO A 10 48.47 31.53 41.50
N ASP A 11 47.73 31.31 42.59
CA ASP A 11 47.93 31.97 43.88
C ASP A 11 47.38 31.15 45.06
N GLN A 12 47.69 31.59 46.29
CA GLN A 12 47.22 30.96 47.53
C GLN A 12 45.69 30.99 47.68
N GLY A 13 45.01 32.01 47.16
CA GLY A 13 43.56 32.12 47.22
C GLY A 13 42.85 31.11 46.32
N ALA A 14 43.40 30.83 45.14
CA ALA A 14 42.94 29.78 44.23
C ALA A 14 43.10 28.40 44.85
N TRP A 15 44.24 28.17 45.52
CA TRP A 15 44.45 26.95 46.29
C TRP A 15 43.42 26.78 47.43
N GLU A 16 43.15 27.84 48.22
CA GLU A 16 42.18 27.77 49.32
C GLU A 16 40.73 27.52 48.85
N ARG A 17 40.33 28.11 47.71
CA ARG A 17 39.02 27.83 47.09
C ARG A 17 38.90 26.37 46.63
N ALA A 18 39.89 25.88 45.89
CA ALA A 18 39.90 24.50 45.41
C ALA A 18 39.97 23.47 46.55
N ARG A 19 40.72 23.79 47.61
CA ARG A 19 40.79 22.97 48.82
C ARG A 19 39.45 22.92 49.56
N SER A 20 38.78 24.06 49.73
CA SER A 20 37.47 24.11 50.38
C SER A 20 36.43 23.29 49.63
N PHE A 21 36.43 23.36 48.29
CA PHE A 21 35.62 22.48 47.45
C PHE A 21 35.95 21.00 47.68
N ALA A 22 37.23 20.62 47.65
CA ALA A 22 37.64 19.23 47.83
C ALA A 22 37.29 18.68 49.22
N GLU A 23 37.33 19.50 50.27
CA GLU A 23 36.95 19.11 51.65
C GLU A 23 35.47 18.77 51.76
N VAL A 24 34.61 19.47 51.02
CA VAL A 24 33.16 19.27 51.05
C VAL A 24 32.72 18.19 50.06
N MET A 25 33.23 18.23 48.83
CA MET A 25 32.70 17.46 47.70
C MET A 25 33.56 16.23 47.34
N LEU A 26 34.84 16.18 47.76
CA LEU A 26 35.79 15.12 47.42
C LEU A 26 36.56 14.56 48.65
N PRO A 27 35.88 14.19 49.75
CA PRO A 27 36.54 13.84 51.00
C PRO A 27 37.50 12.65 50.88
N ASP A 28 37.25 11.72 49.96
CA ASP A 28 38.09 10.53 49.74
C ASP A 28 39.37 10.84 48.95
N ALA A 29 39.34 11.85 48.08
CA ALA A 29 40.50 12.28 47.32
C ALA A 29 41.58 12.92 48.20
N LEU A 30 41.15 13.59 49.28
CA LEU A 30 42.02 14.16 50.29
C LEU A 30 42.60 13.10 51.25
N ARG A 31 41.94 11.95 51.41
CA ARG A 31 42.39 10.85 52.29
C ARG A 31 43.37 9.89 51.60
N THR A 32 43.27 9.74 50.28
CA THR A 32 43.99 8.71 49.51
C THR A 32 45.33 9.16 48.94
N ARG A 33 45.60 10.47 48.83
CA ARG A 33 46.89 10.98 48.31
C ARG A 33 47.83 11.41 49.45
N THR A 34 48.88 10.63 49.66
CA THR A 34 50.02 10.94 50.55
C THR A 34 51.10 11.83 49.89
N GLY A 35 50.86 12.30 48.65
CA GLY A 35 51.75 13.23 47.91
C GLY A 35 51.18 14.65 47.78
N THR A 36 51.94 15.56 47.18
CA THR A 36 51.55 16.96 46.91
C THR A 36 50.28 17.04 46.05
N LEU A 37 49.21 17.64 46.59
CA LEU A 37 47.94 17.85 45.90
C LEU A 37 48.10 18.88 44.77
N THR A 38 48.14 18.45 43.51
CA THR A 38 48.19 19.35 42.36
C THR A 38 46.78 19.73 41.89
N ALA A 39 46.65 20.88 41.21
CA ALA A 39 45.36 21.32 40.64
C ALA A 39 44.78 20.28 39.67
N ARG A 40 45.62 19.74 38.78
CA ARG A 40 45.24 18.65 37.86
C ARG A 40 44.81 17.38 38.61
N GLY A 41 45.50 17.06 39.70
CA GLY A 41 45.13 15.94 40.55
C GLY A 41 43.73 16.10 41.13
N LEU A 42 43.37 17.29 41.62
CA LEU A 42 42.04 17.57 42.17
C LEU A 42 40.97 17.61 41.07
N ALA A 43 41.27 18.15 39.89
CA ALA A 43 40.39 18.11 38.73
C ALA A 43 40.07 16.66 38.31
N HIS A 44 41.08 15.78 38.27
CA HIS A 44 40.87 14.36 37.99
C HIS A 44 39.99 13.68 39.05
N ALA A 45 40.21 14.00 40.33
CA ALA A 45 39.38 13.47 41.41
C ALA A 45 37.92 13.96 41.32
N ALA A 46 37.69 15.20 40.88
CA ALA A 46 36.37 15.75 40.61
C ALA A 46 35.68 14.98 39.47
N ALA A 47 36.39 14.76 38.35
CA ALA A 47 35.88 13.98 37.22
C ALA A 47 35.57 12.53 37.60
N ASP A 48 36.42 11.88 38.39
CA ASP A 48 36.18 10.53 38.91
C ASP A 48 34.93 10.50 39.81
N ALA A 49 34.76 11.48 40.71
CA ALA A 49 33.59 11.57 41.57
C ALA A 49 32.30 11.86 40.80
N ALA A 50 32.35 12.70 39.76
CA ALA A 50 31.24 12.99 38.86
C ALA A 50 30.79 11.73 38.10
N SER A 51 31.75 10.92 37.61
CA SER A 51 31.45 9.68 36.89
C SER A 51 30.78 8.59 37.74
N ARG A 52 30.87 8.70 39.08
CA ARG A 52 30.27 7.77 40.04
C ARG A 52 28.90 8.20 40.55
N GLN A 53 28.40 9.36 40.14
CA GLN A 53 27.06 9.80 40.50
C GLN A 53 26.00 8.93 39.81
N ASP A 54 24.98 8.52 40.55
CA ASP A 54 23.85 7.76 39.98
C ASP A 54 23.07 8.61 38.96
N ASP A 55 22.95 9.92 39.22
CA ASP A 55 22.43 10.92 38.29
C ASP A 55 23.59 11.68 37.59
N PRO A 56 23.77 11.50 36.27
CA PRO A 56 24.79 12.22 35.51
C PRO A 56 24.65 13.74 35.53
N VAL A 57 23.43 14.28 35.69
CA VAL A 57 23.21 15.74 35.75
C VAL A 57 23.81 16.30 37.03
N THR A 58 23.63 15.61 38.16
CA THR A 58 24.31 15.89 39.42
C THR A 58 25.84 15.81 39.27
N GLY A 59 26.34 14.84 38.50
CA GLY A 59 27.76 14.75 38.15
C GLY A 59 28.29 15.97 37.38
N VAL A 60 27.54 16.47 36.39
CA VAL A 60 27.88 17.71 35.67
C VAL A 60 27.86 18.91 36.61
N SER A 61 26.88 19.00 37.51
CA SER A 61 26.82 20.06 38.53
C SER A 61 28.08 20.08 39.40
N LEU A 62 28.59 18.90 39.81
CA LEU A 62 29.85 18.79 40.54
C LEU A 62 31.04 19.32 39.75
N LEU A 63 31.11 19.04 38.45
CA LEU A 63 32.20 19.53 37.59
C LEU A 63 32.13 21.04 37.34
N VAL A 64 30.93 21.61 37.17
CA VAL A 64 30.74 23.07 37.08
C VAL A 64 31.18 23.73 38.39
N MET A 65 30.80 23.17 39.54
CA MET A 65 31.28 23.66 40.84
C MET A 65 32.81 23.58 40.95
N ALA A 66 33.43 22.50 40.47
CA ALA A 66 34.90 22.38 40.44
C ALA A 66 35.55 23.48 39.57
N GLN A 67 34.99 23.74 38.39
CA GLN A 67 35.42 24.80 37.47
C GLN A 67 35.32 26.19 38.12
N ASP A 68 34.20 26.51 38.75
CA ASP A 68 33.97 27.78 39.45
C ASP A 68 34.93 27.98 40.64
N HIS A 69 35.42 26.89 41.25
CA HIS A 69 36.42 26.91 42.31
C HIS A 69 37.87 26.93 41.80
N GLY A 70 38.07 27.08 40.49
CA GLY A 70 39.39 27.29 39.86
C GLY A 70 40.13 26.02 39.47
N LEU A 71 39.43 24.87 39.36
CA LEU A 71 39.98 23.66 38.76
C LEU A 71 39.70 23.66 37.24
N ASP A 72 40.74 23.54 36.42
CA ASP A 72 40.59 23.47 34.95
C ASP A 72 40.04 22.09 34.53
N VAL A 73 38.72 21.94 34.61
CA VAL A 73 37.99 20.70 34.28
C VAL A 73 37.45 20.76 32.85
N PHE A 74 36.96 21.92 32.42
CA PHE A 74 36.37 22.15 31.11
C PHE A 74 37.21 23.08 30.25
N ASN A 75 37.12 22.94 28.93
CA ASN A 75 37.41 24.04 28.02
C ASN A 75 36.15 24.91 27.84
N ASP A 76 36.30 26.12 27.28
CA ASP A 76 35.20 27.08 27.12
C ASP A 76 33.93 26.46 26.51
N ARG A 77 34.09 25.65 25.47
CA ARG A 77 32.96 25.00 24.78
C ARG A 77 32.26 23.93 25.63
N LEU A 78 32.98 23.18 26.46
CA LEU A 78 32.38 22.19 27.36
C LEU A 78 31.74 22.86 28.57
N ASP A 79 32.31 23.97 29.06
CA ASP A 79 31.72 24.75 30.15
C ASP A 79 30.37 25.35 29.72
N ASP A 80 30.30 25.95 28.53
CA ASP A 80 29.05 26.46 27.96
C ASP A 80 27.98 25.37 27.88
N ARG A 81 28.35 24.17 27.41
CA ARG A 81 27.43 23.02 27.32
C ARG A 81 26.98 22.54 28.70
N ALA A 82 27.90 22.47 29.66
CA ALA A 82 27.61 22.04 31.02
C ALA A 82 26.63 22.99 31.70
N ARG A 83 26.85 24.31 31.60
CA ARG A 83 25.94 25.34 32.14
C ARG A 83 24.56 25.28 31.49
N ALA A 84 24.51 25.25 30.17
CA ALA A 84 23.27 25.12 29.40
C ALA A 84 22.48 23.84 29.75
N LEU A 85 23.17 22.71 29.95
CA LEU A 85 22.53 21.47 30.39
C LEU A 85 21.89 21.58 31.77
N LEU A 86 22.48 22.33 32.70
CA LEU A 86 21.93 22.53 34.05
C LEU A 86 20.71 23.45 34.04
N GLU A 87 20.70 24.45 33.17
CA GLU A 87 19.56 25.35 32.96
C GLU A 87 18.43 24.71 32.15
N ASP A 88 18.69 23.55 31.53
CA ASP A 88 17.80 22.89 30.56
C ASP A 88 17.49 23.75 29.33
N GLU A 89 18.43 24.64 28.96
CA GLU A 89 18.30 25.58 27.85
C GLU A 89 19.29 25.24 26.73
N PRO A 90 18.83 24.79 25.55
CA PRO A 90 19.72 24.36 24.48
C PRO A 90 20.45 25.55 23.82
N LEU A 91 21.79 25.51 23.82
CA LEU A 91 22.63 26.55 23.20
C LEU A 91 22.28 26.83 21.73
N PRO A 92 22.33 28.09 21.24
CA PRO A 92 21.97 28.46 19.86
C PRO A 92 22.83 27.76 18.79
N LEU A 93 24.06 27.37 19.14
CA LEU A 93 25.00 26.72 18.24
C LEU A 93 24.64 25.24 17.98
N LEU A 94 24.86 24.83 16.73
CA LEU A 94 24.77 23.43 16.34
C LEU A 94 25.90 22.64 17.01
N GLY A 95 25.53 21.57 17.70
CA GLY A 95 26.42 20.57 18.24
C GLY A 95 27.14 19.76 17.15
N GLU A 96 28.03 18.87 17.59
CA GLU A 96 28.71 17.95 16.68
C GLU A 96 27.71 16.89 16.18
N PRO A 97 27.62 16.64 14.86
CA PRO A 97 26.72 15.62 14.31
C PRO A 97 26.95 14.27 14.98
N GLY A 98 25.89 13.66 15.50
CA GLY A 98 25.94 12.35 16.16
C GLY A 98 26.37 12.37 17.64
N SER A 99 26.68 13.53 18.22
CA SER A 99 26.90 13.66 19.67
C SER A 99 25.58 13.54 20.46
N MET A 100 25.64 13.01 21.68
CA MET A 100 24.48 13.00 22.59
C MET A 100 24.08 14.42 22.99
N TRP A 101 25.02 15.36 23.04
CA TRP A 101 24.71 16.79 23.13
C TRP A 101 23.78 17.27 22.01
N GLN A 102 24.07 16.91 20.76
CA GLN A 102 23.22 17.28 19.63
C GLN A 102 21.84 16.60 19.71
N ILE A 103 21.77 15.33 20.14
CA ILE A 103 20.50 14.62 20.35
C ILE A 103 19.64 15.33 21.41
N TYR A 104 20.24 15.74 22.53
CA TYR A 104 19.56 16.51 23.56
C TYR A 104 19.04 17.87 23.05
N GLN A 105 19.87 18.60 22.30
CA GLN A 105 19.45 19.88 21.70
C GLN A 105 18.30 19.69 20.70
N ASP A 106 18.38 18.68 19.84
CA ASP A 106 17.34 18.40 18.84
C ASP A 106 16.05 17.93 19.52
N ASP A 107 16.12 17.10 20.56
CA ASP A 107 14.96 16.68 21.37
C ASP A 107 14.22 17.88 21.98
N ARG A 108 14.94 18.81 22.63
CA ARG A 108 14.34 20.03 23.21
C ARG A 108 13.75 20.97 22.16
N ARG A 109 14.33 21.01 20.96
CA ARG A 109 13.89 21.91 19.87
C ARG A 109 12.82 21.33 18.96
N LEU A 110 12.54 20.03 19.07
CA LEU A 110 11.62 19.34 18.17
C LEU A 110 10.23 19.98 18.16
N MET A 111 9.78 20.49 19.31
CA MET A 111 8.48 21.17 19.45
C MET A 111 8.49 22.63 18.95
N GLU A 112 9.66 23.25 18.84
CA GLU A 112 9.82 24.67 18.51
C GLU A 112 10.15 24.90 17.04
N THR A 113 10.87 23.96 16.42
CA THR A 113 11.40 24.08 15.06
C THR A 113 11.27 22.77 14.31
N ASN A 114 10.82 22.84 13.06
CA ASN A 114 10.82 21.66 12.19
C ASN A 114 12.26 21.25 11.83
N LEU A 115 12.71 20.14 12.41
CA LEU A 115 14.07 19.63 12.20
C LEU A 115 14.23 19.00 10.80
N PRO A 116 15.38 19.18 10.13
CA PRO A 116 15.67 18.46 8.89
C PRO A 116 15.62 16.94 9.06
N ALA A 117 15.19 16.23 8.01
CA ALA A 117 15.03 14.76 8.04
C ALA A 117 16.26 13.98 8.56
N PRO A 118 17.52 14.32 8.22
CA PRO A 118 18.68 13.63 8.79
C PRO A 118 18.78 13.71 10.32
N ARG A 119 18.31 14.81 10.93
CA ARG A 119 18.30 14.96 12.39
C ARG A 119 17.16 14.20 13.03
N GLN A 120 15.97 14.24 12.43
CA GLN A 120 14.85 13.40 12.87
C GLN A 120 15.24 11.91 12.85
N ARG A 121 15.96 11.43 11.82
CA ARG A 121 16.49 10.06 11.79
C ARG A 121 17.49 9.77 12.90
N ALA A 122 18.34 10.74 13.24
CA ALA A 122 19.28 10.59 14.37
C ALA A 122 18.52 10.46 15.70
N LEU A 123 17.43 11.21 15.90
CA LEU A 123 16.54 11.07 17.05
C LEU A 123 15.88 9.68 17.09
N LEU A 124 15.31 9.24 15.97
CA LEU A 124 14.69 7.91 15.84
C LEU A 124 15.66 6.76 16.18
N ALA A 125 16.93 6.91 15.86
CA ALA A 125 17.96 5.92 16.17
C ALA A 125 18.36 5.87 17.65
N LYS A 126 18.15 6.95 18.42
CA LYS A 126 18.74 7.12 19.77
C LYS A 126 17.72 7.25 20.90
N LEU A 127 16.69 8.08 20.76
CA LEU A 127 15.74 8.38 21.84
C LEU A 127 14.94 7.13 22.28
N PRO A 128 14.42 7.06 23.51
CA PRO A 128 13.53 5.97 23.93
C PRO A 128 12.30 5.83 23.01
N SER A 129 11.91 4.60 22.68
CA SER A 129 10.77 4.36 21.77
C SER A 129 9.44 4.93 22.27
N PRO A 130 9.08 4.81 23.56
CA PRO A 130 7.86 5.42 24.11
C PRO A 130 7.72 6.92 23.83
N LEU A 131 8.85 7.65 23.88
CA LEU A 131 8.89 9.09 23.65
C LEU A 131 8.75 9.42 22.17
N LEU A 132 9.42 8.65 21.30
CA LEU A 132 9.31 8.81 19.86
C LEU A 132 7.91 8.48 19.33
N ASP A 133 7.20 7.54 19.96
CA ASP A 133 5.82 7.24 19.60
C ASP A 133 4.90 8.45 19.83
N ASP A 134 5.04 9.15 20.96
CA ASP A 134 4.32 10.40 21.21
C ASP A 134 4.69 11.46 20.15
N TYR A 135 5.97 11.58 19.78
CA TYR A 135 6.41 12.54 18.76
C TYR A 135 5.92 12.22 17.33
N ILE A 136 5.70 10.93 17.02
CA ILE A 136 5.10 10.50 15.76
C ILE A 136 3.59 10.76 15.79
N ASP A 137 2.92 10.47 16.91
CA ASP A 137 1.48 10.68 17.09
C ASP A 137 1.09 12.17 17.02
N GLU A 138 1.95 13.05 17.55
CA GLU A 138 1.80 14.51 17.47
C GLU A 138 2.37 15.12 16.17
N GLU A 139 2.77 14.28 15.20
CA GLU A 139 3.29 14.67 13.88
C GLU A 139 4.57 15.54 13.90
N TRP A 140 5.33 15.54 14.99
CA TRP A 140 6.61 16.26 15.08
C TRP A 140 7.75 15.54 14.36
N ILE A 141 7.66 14.21 14.23
CA ILE A 141 8.58 13.39 13.43
C ILE A 141 7.82 12.78 12.25
N GLY A 142 8.28 13.09 11.04
CA GLY A 142 7.78 12.50 9.79
C GLY A 142 8.87 11.80 8.96
N ALA A 143 10.14 11.88 9.36
CA ALA A 143 11.24 11.29 8.62
C ALA A 143 11.29 9.77 8.80
N VAL A 144 11.20 9.04 7.68
CA VAL A 144 11.35 7.57 7.68
C VAL A 144 12.82 7.19 7.97
N PRO A 145 13.09 6.26 8.91
CA PRO A 145 14.45 5.82 9.18
C PRO A 145 15.00 4.92 8.08
N ASP A 146 16.33 4.90 7.98
CA ASP A 146 17.06 4.06 7.03
C ASP A 146 16.93 2.58 7.40
N ARG A 147 17.06 1.69 6.41
CA ARG A 147 17.02 0.25 6.64
C ARG A 147 18.35 -0.21 7.22
N ASP A 148 18.35 -0.63 8.48
CA ASP A 148 19.52 -1.16 9.18
C ASP A 148 19.34 -2.62 9.63
N GLY A 149 18.20 -3.25 9.30
CA GLY A 149 17.87 -4.63 9.67
C GLY A 149 17.45 -4.81 11.13
N THR A 150 17.32 -3.74 11.89
CA THR A 150 16.89 -3.80 13.30
C THR A 150 15.37 -3.78 13.43
N SER A 151 14.85 -4.44 14.47
CA SER A 151 13.42 -4.40 14.80
C SER A 151 12.95 -2.98 15.11
N ARG A 152 13.83 -2.14 15.65
CA ARG A 152 13.56 -0.74 15.95
C ARG A 152 13.31 0.09 14.68
N ALA A 153 14.20 0.00 13.69
CA ALA A 153 14.00 0.72 12.44
C ALA A 153 12.76 0.21 11.69
N ALA A 154 12.56 -1.11 11.65
CA ALA A 154 11.36 -1.72 11.07
C ALA A 154 10.08 -1.21 11.76
N TYR A 155 10.08 -1.12 13.09
CA TYR A 155 8.96 -0.62 13.89
C TYR A 155 8.57 0.82 13.49
N PHE A 156 9.53 1.76 13.50
CA PHE A 156 9.24 3.14 13.13
C PHE A 156 8.93 3.33 11.64
N ARG A 157 9.50 2.51 10.75
CA ARG A 157 9.08 2.47 9.33
C ARG A 157 7.63 2.03 9.22
N ALA A 158 7.21 1.03 10.00
CA ALA A 158 5.82 0.56 10.01
C ALA A 158 4.84 1.63 10.50
N ARG A 159 5.27 2.49 11.42
CA ARG A 159 4.47 3.64 11.90
C ARG A 159 4.42 4.80 10.91
N LEU A 160 5.53 5.11 10.23
CA LEU A 160 5.66 6.32 9.41
C LEU A 160 5.39 6.10 7.92
N ASP A 161 5.80 4.95 7.37
CA ASP A 161 5.67 4.62 5.95
C ASP A 161 5.45 3.09 5.77
N PRO A 162 4.26 2.58 6.13
CA PRO A 162 3.93 1.16 6.09
C PRO A 162 4.04 0.54 4.69
N ALA A 163 3.85 1.34 3.65
CA ALA A 163 3.96 0.92 2.26
C ALA A 163 5.38 0.47 1.89
N SER A 164 6.39 1.01 2.57
CA SER A 164 7.80 0.81 2.24
C SER A 164 8.43 -0.43 2.88
N LEU A 165 7.69 -1.20 3.68
CA LEU A 165 8.23 -2.38 4.35
C LEU A 165 8.51 -3.53 3.39
N THR A 166 9.58 -4.28 3.64
CA THR A 166 9.80 -5.58 2.99
C THR A 166 9.04 -6.70 3.71
N ASP A 167 8.92 -7.86 3.07
CA ASP A 167 8.25 -9.01 3.68
C ASP A 167 9.02 -9.49 4.93
N GLU A 168 10.36 -9.41 4.91
CA GLU A 168 11.20 -9.73 6.07
C GLU A 168 10.97 -8.78 7.25
N GLU A 169 10.76 -7.48 6.99
CA GLU A 169 10.43 -6.50 8.04
C GLU A 169 9.06 -6.78 8.66
N ILE A 170 8.07 -7.21 7.85
CA ILE A 170 6.74 -7.60 8.34
C ILE A 170 6.80 -8.87 9.18
N ASP A 171 7.60 -9.86 8.76
CA ASP A 171 7.89 -11.06 9.53
C ASP A 171 8.53 -10.72 10.88
N LEU A 172 9.53 -9.84 10.88
CA LEU A 172 10.24 -9.40 12.07
C LEU A 172 9.31 -8.72 13.09
N LEU A 173 8.32 -7.96 12.61
CA LEU A 173 7.33 -7.28 13.44
C LEU A 173 6.15 -8.19 13.84
N ALA A 174 6.08 -9.41 13.29
CA ALA A 174 4.95 -10.32 13.44
C ALA A 174 3.61 -9.60 13.22
N TRP A 175 3.49 -8.85 12.11
CA TRP A 175 2.33 -8.01 11.80
C TRP A 175 1.34 -8.72 10.86
N PRO A 176 0.35 -9.48 11.40
CA PRO A 176 -0.54 -10.31 10.57
C PRO A 176 -1.43 -9.47 9.65
N LEU A 177 -1.89 -8.31 10.11
CA LEU A 177 -2.82 -7.48 9.35
C LEU A 177 -2.20 -6.98 8.03
N GLU A 178 -0.94 -6.53 8.04
CA GLU A 178 -0.25 -6.10 6.82
C GLU A 178 0.07 -7.27 5.88
N ARG A 179 0.33 -8.47 6.43
CA ARG A 179 0.47 -9.69 5.62
C ARG A 179 -0.83 -10.03 4.91
N GLU A 180 -1.93 -10.05 5.66
CA GLU A 180 -3.27 -10.27 5.10
C GLU A 180 -3.61 -9.26 4.01
N ARG A 181 -3.21 -7.98 4.17
CA ARG A 181 -3.38 -6.95 3.15
C ARG A 181 -2.67 -7.27 1.84
N ARG A 182 -1.42 -7.73 1.90
CA ARG A 182 -0.59 -8.05 0.73
C ARG A 182 -1.05 -9.31 0.01
N GLU A 183 -1.57 -10.27 0.76
CA GLU A 183 -2.11 -11.52 0.24
C GLU A 183 -3.56 -11.40 -0.25
N ALA A 184 -4.28 -10.36 0.19
CA ALA A 184 -5.67 -10.14 -0.19
C ALA A 184 -5.82 -9.90 -1.70
N GLY A 185 -6.83 -10.55 -2.27
CA GLY A 185 -7.21 -10.38 -3.67
C GLY A 185 -8.71 -10.54 -3.89
N PRO A 186 -9.15 -10.54 -5.15
CA PRO A 186 -10.55 -10.74 -5.49
C PRO A 186 -11.08 -12.06 -4.93
N GLY A 187 -12.09 -11.99 -4.06
CA GLY A 187 -12.72 -13.15 -3.43
C GLY A 187 -12.15 -13.53 -2.05
N THR A 188 -11.16 -12.81 -1.53
CA THR A 188 -10.73 -12.95 -0.13
C THR A 188 -11.88 -12.56 0.80
N GLU A 189 -12.16 -13.41 1.78
CA GLU A 189 -13.14 -13.09 2.83
C GLU A 189 -12.53 -12.05 3.78
N PRO A 190 -13.22 -10.93 4.04
CA PRO A 190 -12.69 -9.91 4.94
C PRO A 190 -12.55 -10.43 6.37
N GLY A 191 -11.38 -10.23 6.97
CA GLY A 191 -11.14 -10.53 8.38
C GLY A 191 -12.02 -9.71 9.32
N ARG A 192 -12.29 -10.25 10.51
CA ARG A 192 -13.15 -9.60 11.53
C ARG A 192 -12.59 -8.25 11.97
N ASP A 193 -11.27 -8.18 12.12
CA ASP A 193 -10.56 -7.03 12.68
C ASP A 193 -10.04 -6.07 11.60
N TRP A 194 -10.44 -6.27 10.34
CA TRP A 194 -10.04 -5.40 9.24
C TRP A 194 -10.67 -4.01 9.33
N PRO A 195 -9.94 -2.95 8.93
CA PRO A 195 -10.51 -1.62 8.71
C PRO A 195 -11.76 -1.67 7.81
N GLN A 196 -12.73 -0.78 8.05
CA GLN A 196 -13.95 -0.71 7.24
C GLN A 196 -13.63 -0.47 5.76
N ASP A 197 -12.65 0.39 5.47
CA ASP A 197 -12.14 0.62 4.11
C ASP A 197 -11.73 -0.68 3.42
N TRP A 198 -10.92 -1.51 4.09
CA TRP A 198 -10.43 -2.74 3.49
C TRP A 198 -11.55 -3.72 3.21
N ARG A 199 -12.49 -3.87 4.16
CA ARG A 199 -13.66 -4.74 4.01
C ARG A 199 -14.55 -4.32 2.84
N LEU A 200 -14.74 -3.02 2.65
CA LEU A 200 -15.46 -2.49 1.49
C LEU A 200 -14.68 -2.77 0.19
N LEU A 201 -13.41 -2.40 0.15
CA LEU A 201 -12.58 -2.49 -1.06
C LEU A 201 -12.44 -3.94 -1.56
N VAL A 202 -12.17 -4.91 -0.69
CA VAL A 202 -12.07 -6.33 -1.09
C VAL A 202 -13.39 -6.89 -1.64
N ARG A 203 -14.54 -6.43 -1.10
CA ARG A 203 -15.87 -6.79 -1.63
C ARG A 203 -16.11 -6.17 -3.00
N LEU A 204 -15.70 -4.92 -3.20
CA LEU A 204 -15.76 -4.26 -4.50
C LEU A 204 -14.82 -4.95 -5.52
N GLN A 205 -13.64 -5.43 -5.11
CA GLN A 205 -12.75 -6.25 -5.94
C GLN A 205 -13.43 -7.55 -6.40
N ALA A 206 -14.19 -8.21 -5.52
CA ALA A 206 -15.01 -9.38 -5.87
C ALA A 206 -16.23 -9.05 -6.76
N GLY A 207 -16.45 -7.76 -7.06
CA GLY A 207 -17.57 -7.26 -7.83
C GLY A 207 -18.91 -7.35 -7.08
N ASP A 208 -18.89 -7.25 -5.75
CA ASP A 208 -20.10 -7.20 -4.93
C ASP A 208 -20.77 -5.81 -5.00
N ALA A 209 -21.71 -5.66 -5.92
CA ALA A 209 -22.47 -4.44 -6.09
C ALA A 209 -23.39 -4.10 -4.88
N LYS A 210 -23.69 -5.06 -4.00
CA LYS A 210 -24.55 -4.82 -2.83
C LYS A 210 -23.83 -3.97 -1.79
N ALA A 211 -22.51 -4.13 -1.65
CA ALA A 211 -21.68 -3.36 -0.72
C ALA A 211 -21.83 -1.82 -0.89
N VAL A 212 -22.14 -1.35 -2.11
CA VAL A 212 -22.35 0.07 -2.41
C VAL A 212 -23.61 0.65 -1.72
N ALA A 213 -24.62 -0.19 -1.46
CA ALA A 213 -25.85 0.23 -0.76
C ALA A 213 -25.69 0.25 0.77
N GLU A 214 -24.69 -0.42 1.30
CA GLU A 214 -24.52 -0.57 2.74
C GLU A 214 -24.01 0.72 3.38
N GLU A 215 -24.19 0.82 4.68
CA GLU A 215 -23.73 1.93 5.50
C GLU A 215 -22.30 1.68 5.96
N TRP A 216 -21.44 2.67 5.74
CA TRP A 216 -20.02 2.65 6.09
C TRP A 216 -19.70 3.97 6.78
N SER A 217 -19.29 3.92 8.04
CA SER A 217 -19.12 5.12 8.89
C SER A 217 -17.68 5.64 8.86
N GLU A 218 -16.72 4.71 8.96
CA GLU A 218 -15.30 4.98 9.17
C GLU A 218 -14.52 4.70 7.89
N LEU A 219 -14.80 5.48 6.85
CA LEU A 219 -14.06 5.41 5.59
C LEU A 219 -13.08 6.56 5.45
N LEU A 220 -11.86 6.23 5.02
CA LEU A 220 -10.85 7.17 4.56
C LEU A 220 -11.36 8.01 3.38
N PRO A 221 -10.89 9.27 3.21
CA PRO A 221 -11.40 10.17 2.17
C PRO A 221 -11.35 9.61 0.74
N PRO A 222 -10.29 8.90 0.29
CA PRO A 222 -10.25 8.32 -1.06
C PRO A 222 -11.34 7.27 -1.29
N THR A 223 -11.50 6.34 -0.34
CA THR A 223 -12.52 5.28 -0.39
C THR A 223 -13.92 5.86 -0.34
N ARG A 224 -14.15 6.87 0.51
CA ARG A 224 -15.43 7.58 0.60
C ARG A 224 -15.80 8.23 -0.72
N LYS A 225 -14.86 8.92 -1.36
CA LYS A 225 -15.06 9.54 -2.68
C LYS A 225 -15.41 8.50 -3.75
N LEU A 226 -14.73 7.34 -3.75
CA LEU A 226 -15.05 6.23 -4.64
C LEU A 226 -16.46 5.70 -4.39
N LEU A 227 -16.81 5.42 -3.14
CA LEU A 227 -18.12 4.90 -2.74
C LEU A 227 -19.24 5.87 -3.16
N ASP A 228 -19.06 7.17 -2.94
CA ASP A 228 -20.02 8.19 -3.33
C ASP A 228 -20.18 8.26 -4.85
N ALA A 229 -19.08 8.19 -5.61
CA ALA A 229 -19.13 8.11 -7.07
C ALA A 229 -19.93 6.87 -7.53
N LEU A 230 -19.68 5.69 -6.95
CA LEU A 230 -20.44 4.48 -7.25
C LEU A 230 -21.92 4.63 -6.88
N ARG A 231 -22.25 5.27 -5.75
CA ARG A 231 -23.64 5.59 -5.38
C ARG A 231 -24.31 6.54 -6.36
N VAL A 232 -23.58 7.51 -6.95
CA VAL A 232 -24.10 8.34 -8.04
C VAL A 232 -24.37 7.50 -9.28
N VAL A 233 -23.44 6.63 -9.68
CA VAL A 233 -23.64 5.72 -10.83
C VAL A 233 -24.88 4.84 -10.62
N ARG A 234 -25.04 4.29 -9.42
CA ARG A 234 -26.22 3.46 -9.09
C ARG A 234 -27.54 4.21 -9.22
N ARG A 235 -27.56 5.49 -8.84
CA ARG A 235 -28.78 6.32 -8.90
C ARG A 235 -29.09 6.80 -10.31
N THR A 236 -28.08 7.16 -11.09
CA THR A 236 -28.24 7.85 -12.38
C THR A 236 -28.11 6.92 -13.59
N GLY A 237 -27.41 5.79 -13.44
CA GLY A 237 -27.01 4.92 -14.55
C GLY A 237 -25.92 5.50 -15.44
N GLU A 238 -25.36 6.66 -15.08
CA GLU A 238 -24.31 7.34 -15.84
C GLU A 238 -22.96 7.23 -15.12
N VAL A 239 -21.92 6.84 -15.85
CA VAL A 239 -20.56 6.68 -15.31
C VAL A 239 -19.70 7.90 -15.59
N PRO A 240 -19.16 8.55 -14.54
CA PRO A 240 -18.13 9.57 -14.64
C PRO A 240 -16.89 9.09 -15.40
N ASP A 241 -16.26 9.99 -16.16
CA ASP A 241 -15.12 9.67 -17.02
C ASP A 241 -13.91 9.09 -16.26
N ASP A 242 -13.71 9.52 -15.02
CA ASP A 242 -12.61 9.06 -14.17
C ASP A 242 -12.76 7.59 -13.74
N LEU A 243 -14.00 7.11 -13.56
CA LEU A 243 -14.26 5.70 -13.29
C LEU A 243 -14.16 4.84 -14.56
N VAL A 244 -14.58 5.37 -15.71
CA VAL A 244 -14.53 4.62 -16.97
C VAL A 244 -13.12 4.50 -17.51
N ALA A 245 -12.23 5.44 -17.19
CA ALA A 245 -10.83 5.38 -17.56
C ALA A 245 -10.11 4.13 -17.01
N ASP A 246 -10.58 3.58 -15.89
CA ASP A 246 -10.07 2.32 -15.35
C ASP A 246 -10.91 1.13 -15.83
N GLU A 247 -10.40 0.40 -16.83
CA GLU A 247 -11.06 -0.77 -17.41
C GLU A 247 -11.35 -1.86 -16.38
N ARG A 248 -10.53 -1.97 -15.33
CA ARG A 248 -10.68 -3.00 -14.29
C ARG A 248 -11.94 -2.79 -13.43
N LEU A 249 -12.51 -1.59 -13.43
CA LEU A 249 -13.78 -1.28 -12.75
C LEU A 249 -15.02 -1.63 -13.58
N TRP A 250 -14.88 -1.92 -14.88
CA TRP A 250 -16.03 -2.06 -15.78
C TRP A 250 -16.98 -3.20 -15.38
N VAL A 251 -16.45 -4.30 -14.84
CA VAL A 251 -17.27 -5.43 -14.37
C VAL A 251 -18.09 -5.04 -13.13
N LEU A 252 -17.49 -4.29 -12.20
CA LEU A 252 -18.22 -3.77 -11.03
C LEU A 252 -19.34 -2.81 -11.48
N LEU A 253 -19.06 -1.91 -12.42
CA LEU A 253 -20.04 -0.98 -12.97
C LEU A 253 -21.20 -1.70 -13.69
N GLU A 254 -20.89 -2.75 -14.48
CA GLU A 254 -21.89 -3.61 -15.12
C GLU A 254 -22.82 -4.28 -14.10
N ARG A 255 -22.26 -4.76 -12.98
CA ARG A 255 -23.02 -5.42 -11.91
C ARG A 255 -23.86 -4.42 -11.10
N LEU A 256 -23.40 -3.19 -10.98
CA LEU A 256 -24.07 -2.14 -10.23
C LEU A 256 -25.37 -1.69 -10.91
N VAL A 257 -25.32 -1.44 -12.22
CA VAL A 257 -26.49 -1.10 -13.03
C VAL A 257 -26.40 -1.82 -14.38
N PRO A 258 -27.28 -2.79 -14.67
CA PRO A 258 -27.34 -3.41 -15.98
C PRO A 258 -27.68 -2.36 -17.05
N GLY A 259 -26.78 -2.13 -18.00
CA GLY A 259 -26.96 -1.11 -19.05
C GLY A 259 -26.46 0.29 -18.68
N VAL A 260 -25.59 0.39 -17.67
CA VAL A 260 -24.84 1.59 -17.34
C VAL A 260 -24.13 2.16 -18.58
N ARG A 261 -24.02 3.49 -18.67
CA ARG A 261 -23.44 4.18 -19.84
C ARG A 261 -22.51 5.33 -19.43
N SER A 262 -21.55 5.64 -20.29
CA SER A 262 -20.73 6.85 -20.22
C SER A 262 -21.18 7.84 -21.30
N THR A 263 -21.11 9.14 -21.02
CA THR A 263 -21.42 10.18 -22.01
C THR A 263 -20.29 10.33 -23.04
N SER A 264 -19.04 10.15 -22.62
CA SER A 264 -17.84 10.41 -23.43
C SER A 264 -17.19 9.13 -23.98
N ASN A 265 -17.22 8.02 -23.23
CA ASN A 265 -16.38 6.86 -23.52
C ASN A 265 -17.10 5.82 -24.41
N ARG A 266 -16.86 5.92 -25.72
CA ARG A 266 -17.43 5.01 -26.73
C ARG A 266 -16.93 3.56 -26.60
N LYS A 267 -15.72 3.34 -26.09
CA LYS A 267 -15.13 1.99 -25.92
C LYS A 267 -15.90 1.23 -24.84
N PHE A 268 -16.09 1.86 -23.68
CA PHE A 268 -16.89 1.32 -22.58
C PHE A 268 -18.33 1.04 -23.01
N ASN A 269 -18.99 2.01 -23.66
CA ASN A 269 -20.36 1.84 -24.14
C ASN A 269 -20.50 0.67 -25.15
N GLY A 270 -19.47 0.46 -25.98
CA GLY A 270 -19.41 -0.69 -26.88
C GLY A 270 -19.25 -2.01 -26.13
N TRP A 271 -18.32 -2.07 -25.17
CA TRP A 271 -18.07 -3.26 -24.35
C TRP A 271 -19.30 -3.67 -23.52
N ILE A 272 -19.90 -2.72 -22.78
CA ILE A 272 -21.09 -2.99 -21.96
C ILE A 272 -22.29 -3.38 -22.82
N GLY A 273 -22.46 -2.74 -23.99
CA GLY A 273 -23.56 -3.01 -24.89
C GLY A 273 -23.49 -4.41 -25.51
N VAL A 274 -22.30 -4.84 -25.95
CA VAL A 274 -22.09 -6.21 -26.44
C VAL A 274 -22.35 -7.24 -25.34
N ARG A 275 -21.89 -6.99 -24.10
CA ARG A 275 -22.14 -7.92 -22.99
C ARG A 275 -23.61 -7.99 -22.61
N ALA A 276 -24.32 -6.85 -22.60
CA ALA A 276 -25.76 -6.82 -22.40
C ALA A 276 -26.51 -7.62 -23.49
N LEU A 277 -26.06 -7.50 -24.75
CA LEU A 277 -26.58 -8.25 -25.88
C LEU A 277 -26.35 -9.77 -25.70
N LEU A 278 -25.13 -10.21 -25.42
CA LEU A 278 -24.79 -11.62 -25.19
C LEU A 278 -25.56 -12.20 -23.98
N ARG A 279 -25.72 -11.42 -22.90
CA ARG A 279 -26.51 -11.79 -21.73
C ARG A 279 -27.99 -11.98 -22.10
N ALA A 280 -28.56 -11.09 -22.90
CA ALA A 280 -29.94 -11.22 -23.37
C ALA A 280 -30.16 -12.51 -24.18
N VAL A 281 -29.21 -12.88 -25.06
CA VAL A 281 -29.26 -14.14 -25.81
C VAL A 281 -29.16 -15.36 -24.88
N ARG A 282 -28.26 -15.35 -23.90
CA ARG A 282 -28.16 -16.44 -22.90
C ARG A 282 -29.45 -16.59 -22.10
N LEU A 283 -30.05 -15.48 -21.66
CA LEU A 283 -31.33 -15.49 -20.94
C LEU A 283 -32.49 -15.96 -21.83
N MET A 284 -32.48 -15.65 -23.13
CA MET A 284 -33.43 -16.19 -24.10
C MET A 284 -33.35 -17.72 -24.17
N HIS A 285 -32.14 -18.28 -24.33
CA HIS A 285 -31.99 -19.75 -24.35
C HIS A 285 -32.41 -20.39 -23.03
N ARG A 286 -32.08 -19.78 -21.89
CA ARG A 286 -32.53 -20.26 -20.58
C ARG A 286 -34.06 -20.29 -20.49
N ALA A 287 -34.75 -19.25 -20.95
CA ALA A 287 -36.22 -19.20 -20.97
C ALA A 287 -36.82 -20.27 -21.90
N LEU A 288 -36.27 -20.43 -23.11
CA LEU A 288 -36.66 -21.50 -24.04
C LEU A 288 -36.53 -22.88 -23.40
N LEU A 289 -35.47 -23.15 -22.65
CA LEU A 289 -35.30 -24.45 -22.00
C LEU A 289 -36.40 -24.76 -20.98
N HIS A 290 -37.01 -23.75 -20.36
CA HIS A 290 -38.09 -23.91 -19.38
C HIS A 290 -39.49 -23.79 -20.00
N GLY A 291 -39.60 -23.74 -21.33
CA GLY A 291 -40.87 -23.57 -22.04
C GLY A 291 -41.50 -22.18 -21.88
N ASP A 292 -40.74 -21.19 -21.42
CA ASP A 292 -41.21 -19.80 -21.27
C ASP A 292 -40.96 -19.01 -22.57
N ASP A 293 -41.81 -19.26 -23.56
CA ASP A 293 -41.72 -18.65 -24.88
C ASP A 293 -41.96 -17.12 -24.84
N GLU A 294 -42.76 -16.62 -23.89
CA GLU A 294 -43.01 -15.19 -23.72
C GLU A 294 -41.75 -14.46 -23.25
N THR A 295 -41.10 -14.96 -22.20
CA THR A 295 -39.83 -14.40 -21.73
C THR A 295 -38.76 -14.55 -22.81
N ALA A 296 -38.70 -15.68 -23.50
CA ALA A 296 -37.75 -15.88 -24.59
C ALA A 296 -37.91 -14.83 -25.70
N GLU A 297 -39.13 -14.58 -26.16
CA GLU A 297 -39.42 -13.58 -27.18
C GLU A 297 -39.11 -12.16 -26.67
N GLN A 298 -39.42 -11.86 -25.41
CA GLN A 298 -39.08 -10.56 -24.81
C GLN A 298 -37.55 -10.35 -24.75
N ARG A 299 -36.78 -11.39 -24.41
CA ARG A 299 -35.31 -11.33 -24.42
C ARG A 299 -34.75 -11.22 -25.83
N ARG A 300 -35.36 -11.88 -26.82
CA ARG A 300 -35.02 -11.74 -28.25
C ARG A 300 -35.21 -10.31 -28.73
N ARG A 301 -36.38 -9.69 -28.47
CA ARG A 301 -36.65 -8.29 -28.83
C ARG A 301 -35.70 -7.32 -28.14
N THR A 302 -35.36 -7.58 -26.88
CA THR A 302 -34.37 -6.80 -26.13
C THR A 302 -33.00 -6.87 -26.80
N ALA A 303 -32.53 -8.08 -27.16
CA ALA A 303 -31.27 -8.27 -27.86
C ALA A 303 -31.26 -7.53 -29.22
N LEU A 304 -32.33 -7.64 -30.02
CA LEU A 304 -32.46 -6.91 -31.28
C LEU A 304 -32.42 -5.39 -31.09
N THR A 305 -33.08 -4.88 -30.05
CA THR A 305 -33.07 -3.44 -29.72
C THR A 305 -31.66 -2.97 -29.34
N VAL A 306 -30.93 -3.76 -28.56
CA VAL A 306 -29.53 -3.45 -28.21
C VAL A 306 -28.64 -3.50 -29.45
N ALA A 307 -28.77 -4.53 -30.29
CA ALA A 307 -28.02 -4.64 -31.54
C ALA A 307 -28.25 -3.42 -32.46
N ALA A 308 -29.50 -2.96 -32.58
CA ALA A 308 -29.85 -1.76 -33.34
C ALA A 308 -29.18 -0.49 -32.79
N ARG A 309 -29.07 -0.34 -31.46
CA ARG A 309 -28.35 0.80 -30.84
C ARG A 309 -26.86 0.76 -31.11
N LEU A 310 -26.27 -0.43 -31.18
CA LEU A 310 -24.84 -0.63 -31.42
C LEU A 310 -24.41 -0.34 -32.86
N ARG A 311 -25.36 -0.12 -33.78
CA ARG A 311 -25.11 0.11 -35.22
C ARG A 311 -24.21 1.30 -35.56
N HIS A 312 -23.97 2.22 -34.62
CA HIS A 312 -23.15 3.42 -34.81
C HIS A 312 -21.83 3.39 -34.02
N HIS A 313 -21.47 2.25 -33.42
CA HIS A 313 -20.23 2.09 -32.68
C HIS A 313 -19.04 1.75 -33.59
N SER A 314 -17.86 1.50 -33.01
CA SER A 314 -16.69 1.02 -33.75
C SER A 314 -16.98 -0.28 -34.52
N GLN A 315 -16.24 -0.54 -35.61
CA GLN A 315 -16.44 -1.75 -36.42
C GLN A 315 -16.51 -3.06 -35.61
N PRO A 316 -15.62 -3.31 -34.64
CA PRO A 316 -15.72 -4.50 -33.78
C PRO A 316 -17.08 -4.70 -33.11
N VAL A 317 -17.63 -3.62 -32.56
CA VAL A 317 -18.91 -3.65 -31.83
C VAL A 317 -20.06 -3.87 -32.80
N ARG A 318 -20.02 -3.19 -33.96
CA ARG A 318 -21.04 -3.33 -35.00
C ARG A 318 -21.09 -4.74 -35.57
N TRP A 319 -19.94 -5.33 -35.87
CA TRP A 319 -19.86 -6.71 -36.35
C TRP A 319 -20.33 -7.74 -35.32
N GLU A 320 -20.04 -7.51 -34.04
CA GLU A 320 -20.57 -8.37 -32.97
C GLU A 320 -22.09 -8.25 -32.87
N ALA A 321 -22.62 -7.03 -32.89
CA ALA A 321 -24.06 -6.78 -32.89
C ALA A 321 -24.76 -7.42 -34.09
N GLN A 322 -24.14 -7.31 -35.27
CA GLN A 322 -24.63 -7.88 -36.52
C GLN A 322 -24.60 -9.41 -36.50
N ASN A 323 -23.53 -10.03 -35.96
CA ASN A 323 -23.43 -11.48 -35.81
C ASN A 323 -24.53 -12.03 -34.90
N VAL A 324 -24.80 -11.36 -33.78
CA VAL A 324 -25.91 -11.73 -32.90
C VAL A 324 -27.26 -11.52 -33.59
N HIS A 325 -27.43 -10.44 -34.36
CA HIS A 325 -28.66 -10.21 -35.12
C HIS A 325 -28.90 -11.37 -36.12
N ALA A 326 -27.87 -11.75 -36.88
CA ALA A 326 -27.92 -12.89 -37.78
C ALA A 326 -28.25 -14.20 -37.03
N TYR A 327 -27.64 -14.44 -35.85
CA TYR A 327 -27.95 -15.60 -35.02
C TYR A 327 -29.44 -15.68 -34.63
N LEU A 328 -30.02 -14.56 -34.19
CA LEU A 328 -31.42 -14.49 -33.75
C LEU A 328 -32.42 -14.66 -34.90
N ARG A 329 -32.00 -14.38 -36.13
CA ARG A 329 -32.81 -14.50 -37.36
C ARG A 329 -32.63 -15.85 -38.07
N ALA A 330 -31.52 -16.53 -37.84
CA ALA A 330 -31.11 -17.72 -38.61
C ALA A 330 -32.09 -18.90 -38.56
N GLY A 331 -32.93 -18.99 -37.53
CA GLY A 331 -33.98 -20.01 -37.44
C GLY A 331 -35.22 -19.74 -38.29
N GLN A 332 -35.53 -18.47 -38.57
CA GLN A 332 -36.77 -18.03 -39.24
C GLN A 332 -36.49 -17.55 -40.68
N GLU A 333 -35.43 -16.76 -40.84
CA GLU A 333 -35.09 -16.02 -42.05
C GLU A 333 -33.61 -16.27 -42.42
N PRO A 334 -33.25 -17.47 -42.91
CA PRO A 334 -31.84 -17.85 -43.15
C PRO A 334 -31.17 -16.98 -44.23
N ALA A 335 -31.89 -16.61 -45.29
CA ALA A 335 -31.37 -15.75 -46.35
C ALA A 335 -31.04 -14.32 -45.85
N GLU A 336 -31.91 -13.74 -45.02
CA GLU A 336 -31.67 -12.43 -44.39
C GLU A 336 -30.48 -12.52 -43.44
N SER A 337 -30.41 -13.60 -42.64
CA SER A 337 -29.29 -13.85 -41.72
C SER A 337 -27.95 -13.93 -42.44
N LEU A 338 -27.92 -14.56 -43.63
CA LEU A 338 -26.71 -14.64 -44.45
C LEU A 338 -26.31 -13.27 -45.00
N GLY A 339 -27.28 -12.47 -45.46
CA GLY A 339 -27.05 -11.07 -45.87
C GLY A 339 -26.50 -10.20 -44.72
N LEU A 340 -26.97 -10.42 -43.49
CA LEU A 340 -26.45 -9.73 -42.30
C LEU A 340 -24.97 -10.06 -42.03
N LEU A 341 -24.46 -11.23 -42.45
CA LEU A 341 -23.04 -11.60 -42.26
C LEU A 341 -22.11 -11.06 -43.36
N GLU A 342 -22.65 -10.53 -44.46
CA GLU A 342 -21.87 -10.01 -45.58
C GLU A 342 -21.49 -8.53 -45.40
N GLN A 343 -22.39 -7.77 -44.77
CA GLN A 343 -22.24 -6.33 -44.58
C GLN A 343 -22.64 -5.93 -43.15
N ASP A 344 -21.93 -4.95 -42.60
CA ASP A 344 -22.31 -4.33 -41.34
C ASP A 344 -23.60 -3.51 -41.49
N ALA A 345 -24.09 -2.96 -40.38
CA ALA A 345 -25.31 -2.14 -40.37
C ALA A 345 -25.26 -0.85 -41.22
N GLU A 346 -24.10 -0.50 -41.79
CA GLU A 346 -23.90 0.62 -42.71
C GLU A 346 -23.57 0.16 -44.14
N GLY A 347 -23.73 -1.13 -44.45
CA GLY A 347 -23.46 -1.69 -45.78
C GLY A 347 -21.97 -1.92 -46.06
N ARG A 348 -21.10 -1.86 -45.04
CA ARG A 348 -19.65 -1.99 -45.21
C ARG A 348 -19.20 -3.44 -45.03
N PRO A 349 -18.31 -3.97 -45.88
CA PRO A 349 -17.75 -5.31 -45.70
C PRO A 349 -16.80 -5.38 -44.51
N PRO A 350 -16.55 -6.58 -43.96
CA PRO A 350 -15.65 -6.75 -42.83
C PRO A 350 -14.20 -6.47 -43.26
N VAL A 351 -13.46 -5.71 -42.46
CA VAL A 351 -12.05 -5.37 -42.72
C VAL A 351 -11.16 -6.05 -41.69
N GLN A 352 -10.18 -6.85 -42.14
CA GLN A 352 -9.38 -7.71 -41.27
C GLN A 352 -8.57 -6.89 -40.25
N GLU A 353 -8.00 -5.76 -40.66
CA GLU A 353 -7.19 -4.87 -39.81
C GLU A 353 -8.00 -4.31 -38.63
N GLN A 354 -9.30 -4.11 -38.80
CA GLN A 354 -10.17 -3.53 -37.78
C GLN A 354 -10.82 -4.60 -36.89
N LEU A 355 -11.27 -5.71 -37.51
CA LEU A 355 -11.99 -6.76 -36.83
C LEU A 355 -11.06 -7.73 -36.08
N GLY A 356 -9.87 -7.98 -36.65
CA GLY A 356 -8.90 -8.99 -36.22
C GLY A 356 -9.09 -10.32 -36.96
N GLY A 357 -7.98 -11.04 -37.18
CA GLY A 357 -7.97 -12.29 -37.96
C GLY A 357 -8.88 -13.40 -37.38
N GLY A 358 -8.90 -13.56 -36.06
CA GLY A 358 -9.74 -14.56 -35.40
C GLY A 358 -11.25 -14.33 -35.59
N ALA A 359 -11.69 -13.08 -35.41
CA ALA A 359 -13.08 -12.69 -35.59
C ALA A 359 -13.53 -12.79 -37.06
N MET A 360 -12.65 -12.44 -37.99
CA MET A 360 -12.88 -12.64 -39.43
C MET A 360 -13.03 -14.12 -39.79
N ALA A 361 -12.17 -15.00 -39.25
CA ALA A 361 -12.28 -16.44 -39.46
C ALA A 361 -13.60 -17.00 -38.92
N THR A 362 -14.02 -16.55 -37.73
CA THR A 362 -15.33 -16.93 -37.15
C THR A 362 -16.49 -16.44 -38.00
N LEU A 363 -16.45 -15.21 -38.52
CA LEU A 363 -17.48 -14.68 -39.40
C LEU A 363 -17.62 -15.52 -40.68
N ARG A 364 -16.49 -15.89 -41.31
CA ARG A 364 -16.48 -16.77 -42.49
C ARG A 364 -17.07 -18.15 -42.17
N ARG A 365 -16.71 -18.73 -41.01
CA ARG A 365 -17.27 -20.01 -40.54
C ARG A 365 -18.79 -19.93 -40.34
N ASN A 366 -19.29 -18.85 -39.71
CA ASN A 366 -20.73 -18.65 -39.51
C ASN A 366 -21.47 -18.54 -40.85
N ARG A 367 -20.89 -17.86 -41.84
CA ARG A 367 -21.44 -17.80 -43.20
C ARG A 367 -21.50 -19.18 -43.85
N SER A 368 -20.39 -19.92 -43.86
CA SER A 368 -20.34 -21.28 -44.40
C SER A 368 -21.31 -22.23 -43.68
N PHE A 369 -21.48 -22.08 -42.36
CA PHE A 369 -22.42 -22.85 -41.57
C PHE A 369 -23.87 -22.60 -42.00
N LEU A 370 -24.26 -21.34 -42.22
CA LEU A 370 -25.61 -21.02 -42.68
C LEU A 370 -25.87 -21.47 -44.12
N ASP A 371 -24.90 -21.28 -45.01
CA ASP A 371 -25.02 -21.64 -46.43
C ASP A 371 -25.14 -23.16 -46.63
N GLY A 372 -24.38 -23.93 -45.84
CA GLY A 372 -24.40 -25.40 -45.87
C GLY A 372 -25.55 -26.05 -45.11
N ARG A 373 -26.44 -25.29 -44.47
CA ARG A 373 -27.47 -25.85 -43.58
C ARG A 373 -28.64 -26.45 -44.37
N PRO A 374 -29.01 -27.73 -44.16
CA PRO A 374 -30.17 -28.33 -44.80
C PRO A 374 -31.47 -27.65 -44.36
N HIS A 375 -32.36 -27.36 -45.31
CA HIS A 375 -33.61 -26.60 -45.07
C HIS A 375 -34.60 -27.29 -44.10
N GLY A 376 -34.39 -28.58 -43.76
CA GLY A 376 -35.24 -29.38 -42.89
C GLY A 376 -34.84 -29.45 -41.41
N GLU A 377 -33.70 -28.88 -41.00
CA GLU A 377 -33.16 -29.02 -39.64
C GLU A 377 -33.49 -27.82 -38.73
N ARG A 378 -34.71 -27.28 -38.81
CA ARG A 378 -35.17 -26.15 -37.97
C ARG A 378 -35.06 -26.42 -36.46
N ASP A 379 -35.16 -27.70 -36.11
CA ASP A 379 -35.18 -28.22 -34.75
C ASP A 379 -33.79 -28.45 -34.12
N GLN A 380 -32.72 -28.32 -34.92
CA GLN A 380 -31.35 -28.44 -34.43
C GLN A 380 -30.84 -27.13 -33.83
N PRO A 381 -30.13 -27.19 -32.68
CA PRO A 381 -29.42 -26.05 -32.13
C PRO A 381 -28.46 -25.40 -33.12
N LEU A 382 -28.60 -24.09 -33.34
CA LEU A 382 -27.61 -23.30 -34.09
C LEU A 382 -26.24 -23.28 -33.39
N ASN A 383 -26.25 -23.26 -32.05
CA ASN A 383 -25.06 -23.35 -31.23
C ASN A 383 -25.34 -24.24 -30.02
N PRO A 384 -24.80 -25.48 -29.97
CA PRO A 384 -25.07 -26.40 -28.87
C PRO A 384 -24.46 -25.93 -27.53
N TYR A 385 -23.33 -25.21 -27.54
CA TYR A 385 -22.72 -24.68 -26.31
C TYR A 385 -23.58 -23.59 -25.68
N LEU A 386 -24.12 -22.69 -26.51
CA LEU A 386 -24.97 -21.60 -26.05
C LEU A 386 -26.30 -22.12 -25.46
N VAL A 387 -26.87 -23.19 -26.03
CA VAL A 387 -28.02 -23.89 -25.44
C VAL A 387 -27.70 -24.45 -24.06
N LEU A 388 -26.50 -25.00 -23.86
CA LEU A 388 -26.04 -25.48 -22.56
C LEU A 388 -25.59 -24.35 -21.61
N GLY A 389 -25.61 -23.10 -22.06
CA GLY A 389 -25.24 -21.93 -21.25
C GLY A 389 -23.74 -21.79 -20.99
N VAL A 390 -22.89 -22.45 -21.78
CA VAL A 390 -21.43 -22.41 -21.65
C VAL A 390 -20.78 -21.65 -22.80
N ALA A 391 -19.49 -21.32 -22.68
CA ALA A 391 -18.74 -20.71 -23.77
C ALA A 391 -18.49 -21.73 -24.91
N ASP A 392 -18.27 -21.20 -26.11
CA ASP A 392 -17.94 -22.01 -27.28
C ASP A 392 -16.66 -22.84 -27.05
N GLY A 393 -16.76 -24.16 -27.19
CA GLY A 393 -15.62 -25.07 -27.01
C GLY A 393 -15.22 -25.31 -25.55
N ASP A 394 -16.01 -24.86 -24.59
CA ASP A 394 -15.76 -25.07 -23.16
C ASP A 394 -15.80 -26.56 -22.79
N GLY A 395 -14.73 -27.06 -22.18
CA GLY A 395 -14.58 -28.47 -21.78
C GLY A 395 -15.53 -28.89 -20.66
N ASP A 396 -16.07 -27.94 -19.89
CA ASP A 396 -16.97 -28.21 -18.77
C ASP A 396 -18.44 -28.36 -19.20
N TRP A 397 -18.72 -28.41 -20.51
CA TRP A 397 -20.08 -28.56 -21.05
C TRP A 397 -20.84 -29.78 -20.48
N LYS A 398 -20.14 -30.89 -20.19
CA LYS A 398 -20.73 -32.09 -19.56
C LYS A 398 -21.26 -31.79 -18.15
N LYS A 399 -20.60 -30.93 -17.38
CA LYS A 399 -21.03 -30.50 -16.04
C LYS A 399 -22.28 -29.63 -16.14
N ALA A 400 -22.29 -28.67 -17.06
CA ALA A 400 -23.45 -27.81 -17.32
C ALA A 400 -24.69 -28.62 -17.76
N TRP A 401 -24.52 -29.58 -18.67
CA TRP A 401 -25.60 -30.47 -19.09
C TRP A 401 -26.17 -31.29 -17.92
N ARG A 402 -25.33 -31.86 -17.05
CA ARG A 402 -25.80 -32.62 -15.88
C ARG A 402 -26.59 -31.74 -14.90
N ALA A 403 -26.20 -30.48 -14.72
CA ALA A 403 -26.93 -29.53 -13.89
C ALA A 403 -28.30 -29.22 -14.51
N LEU A 404 -28.33 -28.84 -15.79
CA LEU A 404 -29.58 -28.56 -16.53
C LEU A 404 -30.54 -29.75 -16.52
N ARG A 405 -30.04 -30.97 -16.72
CA ARG A 405 -30.89 -32.17 -16.75
C ARG A 405 -31.69 -32.39 -15.45
N LYS A 406 -31.14 -31.98 -14.31
CA LYS A 406 -31.82 -32.08 -13.00
C LYS A 406 -32.91 -31.03 -12.84
N GLU A 407 -32.75 -29.87 -13.47
CA GLU A 407 -33.62 -28.70 -13.32
C GLU A 407 -34.79 -28.70 -14.32
N LEU A 408 -34.58 -29.27 -15.51
CA LEU A 408 -35.53 -29.16 -16.63
C LEU A 408 -36.56 -30.29 -16.67
N ASP A 409 -37.71 -29.97 -17.27
CA ASP A 409 -38.77 -30.89 -17.67
C ASP A 409 -38.38 -31.74 -18.89
N ASP A 410 -39.26 -32.63 -19.34
CA ASP A 410 -38.97 -33.52 -20.46
C ASP A 410 -38.75 -32.76 -21.78
N GLY A 411 -39.47 -31.65 -22.00
CA GLY A 411 -39.28 -30.78 -23.16
C GLY A 411 -37.90 -30.12 -23.18
N GLY A 412 -37.48 -29.52 -22.07
CA GLY A 412 -36.15 -28.94 -21.91
C GLY A 412 -35.04 -29.99 -22.01
N ARG A 413 -35.26 -31.19 -21.45
CA ARG A 413 -34.33 -32.33 -21.55
C ARG A 413 -34.07 -32.76 -22.98
N VAL A 414 -35.10 -32.80 -23.84
CA VAL A 414 -34.93 -33.09 -25.27
C VAL A 414 -34.02 -32.06 -25.92
N ARG A 415 -34.21 -30.76 -25.63
CA ARG A 415 -33.40 -29.67 -26.19
C ARG A 415 -31.91 -29.77 -25.78
N ILE A 416 -31.63 -29.99 -24.48
CA ILE A 416 -30.23 -30.13 -24.02
C ILE A 416 -29.57 -31.44 -24.47
N ASN A 417 -30.35 -32.52 -24.65
CA ASN A 417 -29.81 -33.79 -25.15
C ASN A 417 -29.40 -33.68 -26.62
N ARG A 418 -30.20 -32.99 -27.46
CA ARG A 418 -29.80 -32.68 -28.85
C ARG A 418 -28.48 -31.91 -28.89
N ALA A 419 -28.32 -30.89 -28.04
CA ALA A 419 -27.08 -30.13 -27.96
C ALA A 419 -25.89 -31.01 -27.52
N LYS A 420 -26.06 -31.84 -26.50
CA LYS A 420 -25.07 -32.83 -26.06
C LYS A 420 -24.68 -33.77 -27.21
N ASP A 421 -25.66 -34.35 -27.89
CA ASP A 421 -25.40 -35.38 -28.91
C ASP A 421 -24.64 -34.80 -30.12
N MET A 422 -24.87 -33.53 -30.46
CA MET A 422 -24.07 -32.80 -31.46
C MET A 422 -22.61 -32.67 -31.04
N ILE A 423 -22.35 -32.28 -29.78
CA ILE A 423 -20.99 -32.13 -29.27
C ILE A 423 -20.29 -33.50 -29.19
N GLU A 424 -20.96 -34.54 -28.66
CA GLU A 424 -20.40 -35.89 -28.58
C GLU A 424 -20.16 -36.52 -29.95
N LYS A 425 -20.99 -36.21 -30.96
CA LYS A 425 -20.76 -36.66 -32.33
C LYS A 425 -19.46 -36.08 -32.88
N ALA A 426 -19.26 -34.77 -32.75
CA ALA A 426 -18.04 -34.10 -33.19
C ALA A 426 -16.79 -34.60 -32.42
N GLU A 427 -16.90 -34.79 -31.09
CA GLU A 427 -15.83 -35.38 -30.27
C GLU A 427 -15.44 -36.79 -30.77
N ARG A 428 -16.43 -37.64 -31.09
CA ARG A 428 -16.19 -39.00 -31.62
C ARG A 428 -15.57 -38.99 -33.01
N GLU A 429 -15.98 -38.07 -33.86
CA GLU A 429 -15.50 -37.93 -35.23
C GLU A 429 -14.16 -37.16 -35.31
N GLN A 430 -13.64 -36.68 -34.16
CA GLN A 430 -12.44 -35.85 -34.07
C GLN A 430 -12.54 -34.58 -34.95
N GLN A 431 -13.74 -33.99 -35.01
CA GLN A 431 -14.03 -32.80 -35.79
C GLN A 431 -14.41 -31.63 -34.89
N GLU A 432 -14.25 -30.40 -35.39
CA GLU A 432 -14.83 -29.23 -34.73
C GLU A 432 -16.37 -29.31 -34.78
N VAL A 433 -17.02 -28.94 -33.68
CA VAL A 433 -18.48 -28.85 -33.63
C VAL A 433 -18.96 -27.78 -34.62
N LEU A 434 -19.67 -28.22 -35.67
CA LEU A 434 -20.36 -27.34 -36.61
C LEU A 434 -21.42 -26.51 -35.86
N ARG A 435 -21.23 -25.18 -35.87
CA ARG A 435 -22.09 -24.25 -35.13
C ARG A 435 -22.02 -22.85 -35.69
N PHE A 436 -23.02 -22.05 -35.33
CA PHE A 436 -22.99 -20.60 -35.41
C PHE A 436 -22.37 -20.03 -34.12
N ALA A 437 -21.13 -19.55 -34.21
CA ALA A 437 -20.38 -19.06 -33.06
C ALA A 437 -20.84 -17.65 -32.62
N VAL A 438 -21.10 -17.49 -31.33
CA VAL A 438 -21.47 -16.23 -30.68
C VAL A 438 -20.79 -16.17 -29.30
N PRO A 439 -19.89 -15.21 -29.03
CA PRO A 439 -19.51 -14.05 -29.86
C PRO A 439 -18.48 -14.34 -30.99
N LEU A 440 -18.27 -13.37 -31.90
CA LEU A 440 -17.21 -13.43 -32.92
C LEU A 440 -15.81 -13.35 -32.29
N ALA A 441 -15.65 -12.50 -31.28
CA ALA A 441 -14.37 -12.19 -30.64
C ALA A 441 -14.45 -12.34 -29.11
N PRO A 442 -14.57 -13.57 -28.56
CA PRO A 442 -14.84 -13.78 -27.14
C PRO A 442 -13.87 -13.05 -26.21
N GLN A 443 -12.57 -13.05 -26.53
CA GLN A 443 -11.56 -12.44 -25.67
C GLN A 443 -11.64 -10.92 -25.58
N ARG A 444 -12.18 -10.25 -26.61
CA ARG A 444 -12.39 -8.79 -26.60
C ARG A 444 -13.47 -8.35 -25.61
N TRP A 445 -14.41 -9.25 -25.31
CA TRP A 445 -15.56 -8.98 -24.44
C TRP A 445 -15.46 -9.68 -23.07
N SER A 446 -14.32 -10.33 -22.83
CA SER A 446 -13.98 -10.95 -21.56
C SER A 446 -13.82 -9.90 -20.45
N ASP A 447 -13.80 -10.38 -19.21
CA ASP A 447 -13.56 -9.53 -18.05
C ASP A 447 -12.11 -9.00 -18.11
N PRO A 448 -11.89 -7.69 -17.89
CA PRO A 448 -10.54 -7.13 -17.82
C PRO A 448 -9.71 -7.81 -16.72
N VAL A 449 -8.42 -8.03 -16.99
CA VAL A 449 -7.50 -8.74 -16.09
C VAL A 449 -6.87 -7.78 -15.07
N GLY A 450 -6.78 -8.24 -13.82
CA GLY A 450 -6.12 -7.53 -12.71
C GLY A 450 -7.07 -6.66 -11.87
N THR A 451 -6.54 -6.10 -10.79
CA THR A 451 -7.29 -5.26 -9.83
C THR A 451 -7.09 -3.78 -10.12
N SER A 452 -8.15 -2.98 -10.02
CA SER A 452 -8.05 -1.52 -10.14
C SER A 452 -7.19 -0.96 -9.00
N HIS A 453 -6.30 -0.02 -9.32
CA HIS A 453 -5.52 0.72 -8.33
C HIS A 453 -6.40 1.46 -7.31
N ARG A 454 -7.62 1.85 -7.70
CA ARG A 454 -8.61 2.48 -6.81
C ARG A 454 -9.24 1.50 -5.82
N LEU A 455 -9.06 0.20 -6.04
CA LEU A 455 -9.53 -0.87 -5.18
C LEU A 455 -8.40 -1.49 -4.36
N GLU A 456 -7.16 -1.01 -4.48
CA GLU A 456 -6.05 -1.49 -3.67
C GLU A 456 -6.30 -1.15 -2.19
N LEU A 457 -5.94 -2.10 -1.32
CA LEU A 457 -6.09 -1.92 0.12
C LEU A 457 -5.02 -0.94 0.61
N PRO A 458 -5.39 0.24 1.16
CA PRO A 458 -4.42 1.22 1.62
C PRO A 458 -3.61 0.66 2.79
N PRO A 459 -2.29 0.91 2.86
CA PRO A 459 -1.50 0.49 4.01
C PRO A 459 -1.91 1.31 5.23
N GLU A 460 -2.05 0.65 6.38
CA GLU A 460 -2.37 1.28 7.66
C GLU A 460 -1.11 1.37 8.51
N PRO A 461 -0.81 2.51 9.16
CA PRO A 461 0.28 2.60 10.11
C PRO A 461 0.18 1.55 11.21
N LEU A 462 1.33 0.99 11.61
CA LEU A 462 1.37 0.11 12.76
C LEU A 462 0.98 0.88 14.03
N GLN A 463 0.04 0.32 14.80
CA GLN A 463 -0.35 0.87 16.08
C GLN A 463 0.82 0.84 17.07
N ARG A 464 0.80 1.78 18.02
CA ARG A 464 1.77 1.84 19.10
C ARG A 464 1.88 0.48 19.82
N LEU A 465 3.11 -0.01 19.99
CA LEU A 465 3.41 -1.24 20.73
C LEU A 465 4.07 -0.95 22.09
N THR A 466 4.48 0.30 22.33
CA THR A 466 5.12 0.73 23.57
C THR A 466 4.11 1.23 24.59
N GLU A 467 4.45 1.16 25.87
CA GLU A 467 3.73 1.87 26.93
C GLU A 467 4.01 3.39 26.88
N PRO A 468 3.18 4.25 27.51
CA PRO A 468 3.46 5.68 27.68
C PRO A 468 4.85 5.96 28.26
N PRO A 469 5.55 7.05 27.84
CA PRO A 469 6.89 7.34 28.33
C PRO A 469 6.91 7.68 29.81
N THR A 470 7.90 7.12 30.51
CA THR A 470 8.20 7.40 31.92
C THR A 470 9.00 8.69 32.09
N ASP A 471 9.11 9.20 33.33
CA ASP A 471 9.97 10.36 33.62
C ASP A 471 11.44 10.09 33.26
N SER A 472 11.89 8.84 33.40
CA SER A 472 13.22 8.41 32.97
C SER A 472 13.39 8.52 31.45
N ASP A 473 12.37 8.17 30.67
CA ASP A 473 12.43 8.29 29.20
C ASP A 473 12.51 9.77 28.79
N ARG A 474 11.75 10.64 29.46
CA ARG A 474 11.74 12.09 29.22
C ARG A 474 13.06 12.77 29.63
N ALA A 475 13.75 12.24 30.63
CA ALA A 475 15.05 12.74 31.08
C ALA A 475 16.25 12.10 30.35
N TRP A 476 16.02 11.08 29.51
CA TRP A 476 17.08 10.24 28.94
C TRP A 476 18.09 11.04 28.11
N SER A 477 17.62 11.90 27.20
CA SER A 477 18.49 12.69 26.32
C SER A 477 19.41 13.61 27.11
N ARG A 478 18.89 14.25 28.17
CA ARG A 478 19.65 15.09 29.10
C ARG A 478 20.67 14.29 29.90
N ALA A 479 20.29 13.12 30.42
CA ALA A 479 21.19 12.25 31.17
C ALA A 479 22.36 11.74 30.30
N GLU A 480 22.09 11.35 29.06
CA GLU A 480 23.14 10.90 28.13
C GLU A 480 24.05 12.04 27.66
N ALA A 481 23.50 13.23 27.41
CA ALA A 481 24.30 14.41 27.14
C ALA A 481 25.21 14.76 28.33
N ALA A 482 24.71 14.63 29.57
CA ALA A 482 25.51 14.82 30.77
C ALA A 482 26.64 13.78 30.90
N ARG A 483 26.38 12.50 30.60
CA ARG A 483 27.42 11.45 30.54
C ARG A 483 28.49 11.75 29.51
N GLU A 484 28.10 12.25 28.34
CA GLU A 484 29.06 12.67 27.31
C GLU A 484 29.95 13.81 27.81
N ILE A 485 29.37 14.83 28.47
CA ILE A 485 30.12 15.95 29.06
C ILE A 485 31.14 15.45 30.10
N ILE A 486 30.70 14.59 31.03
CA ILE A 486 31.59 13.99 32.04
C ILE A 486 32.72 13.20 31.35
N THR A 487 32.38 12.38 30.35
CA THR A 487 33.37 11.56 29.63
C THR A 487 34.40 12.43 28.93
N ARG A 488 33.97 13.51 28.24
CA ARG A 488 34.88 14.45 27.57
C ARG A 488 35.77 15.21 28.55
N ALA A 489 35.24 15.60 29.72
CA ALA A 489 36.01 16.21 30.80
C ALA A 489 37.08 15.24 31.34
N THR A 490 36.73 13.99 31.62
CA THR A 490 37.69 12.96 32.07
C THR A 490 38.77 12.67 31.01
N ALA A 491 38.38 12.58 29.73
CA ALA A 491 39.33 12.35 28.63
C ALA A 491 40.35 13.50 28.50
N ARG A 492 39.92 14.76 28.65
CA ARG A 492 40.80 15.93 28.67
C ARG A 492 41.84 15.87 29.80
N LEU A 493 41.44 15.36 30.96
CA LEU A 493 42.29 15.32 32.16
C LEU A 493 43.28 14.12 32.16
N SER A 494 43.08 13.15 31.26
CA SER A 494 43.90 11.94 31.15
C SER A 494 45.31 12.23 30.62
N PRO A 495 46.35 11.53 31.09
CA PRO A 495 47.75 11.79 30.72
C PRO A 495 48.07 11.51 29.24
N ALA A 496 47.29 10.67 28.55
CA ALA A 496 47.48 10.38 27.12
C ALA A 496 47.21 11.56 26.17
N ALA A 497 46.57 12.64 26.64
CA ALA A 497 46.38 13.86 25.85
C ALA A 497 47.68 14.68 25.69
N GLU A 498 48.74 14.38 26.45
CA GLU A 498 50.03 15.08 26.34
C GLU A 498 50.91 14.57 25.18
N ASP A 499 50.80 13.30 24.78
CA ASP A 499 51.59 12.73 23.68
C ASP A 499 51.17 13.23 22.29
N THR A 500 49.95 13.77 22.15
CA THR A 500 49.47 14.36 20.88
C THR A 500 49.86 15.83 20.76
N ALA A 501 49.84 16.60 21.86
CA ALA A 501 50.36 17.97 21.86
C ALA A 501 51.88 18.02 21.63
N ALA A 502 52.63 17.01 22.11
CA ALA A 502 54.08 16.92 21.88
C ALA A 502 54.47 16.58 20.43
N LEU A 503 53.55 16.01 19.63
CA LEU A 503 53.78 15.68 18.21
C LEU A 503 53.42 16.83 17.26
N GLU A 504 52.45 17.69 17.59
CA GLU A 504 52.10 18.85 16.76
C GLU A 504 53.14 19.98 16.85
N ASP A 505 53.87 20.10 17.96
CA ASP A 505 54.97 21.09 18.11
C ASP A 505 56.25 20.70 17.34
N LEU A 506 56.42 19.43 16.95
CA LEU A 506 57.59 18.96 16.21
C LEU A 506 57.49 19.21 14.69
N GLU A 507 56.29 19.30 14.11
CA GLU A 507 56.13 19.60 12.68
C GLU A 507 56.20 21.11 12.38
N SER A 508 56.13 21.98 13.40
CA SER A 508 56.29 23.44 13.23
C SER A 508 57.76 23.91 13.30
N SER A 509 58.71 23.01 13.54
CA SER A 509 60.15 23.32 13.62
C SER A 509 61.00 22.44 12.71
N THR A 510 60.66 22.36 11.42
CA THR A 510 61.66 22.15 10.37
C THR A 510 61.34 23.06 9.17
N SER A 511 62.05 24.20 9.13
CA SER A 511 62.30 24.96 7.90
C SER A 511 63.61 24.52 7.27
#